data_AF-A0A6J7Q428-F1
#
_entry.id   AF-A0A6J7Q428-F1
#
_cell.length_a   1.000
_cell.length_b   1.000
_cell.length_c   1.000
_cell.angle_alpha   90.00
_cell.angle_beta   90.00
_cell.angle_gamma   90.00
#
_symmetry.space_group_name_H-M   'P 1'
#
loop_
_entity.id
_entity.type
_entity.pdbx_description
1 polymer ?
#
loop_
_entity_poly.entity_id
_entity_poly.type
_entity_poly.pdbx_seq_one_letter_code
_entity_poly.pdbx_strand_id
1 'polypeptide(L)' 'MELRVAVEEWITRIPEFSVTDPALVTWAGGQVRGPRSVPVRIL' A
#
# COMPACT_ATOMS: atom_id res chain seq x y z
N MET A 1 -4.22 10.52 13.20
CA MET A 1 -4.11 11.64 12.26
C MET A 1 -3.41 11.21 10.98
N GLU A 2 -2.24 10.59 11.08
CA GLU A 2 -1.41 10.17 9.93
C GLU A 2 -2.12 9.28 8.92
N LEU A 3 -2.86 8.23 9.37
CA LEU A 3 -3.59 7.35 8.45
C LEU A 3 -4.63 8.09 7.61
N ARG A 4 -5.34 9.04 8.22
CA ARG A 4 -6.35 9.84 7.53
C ARG A 4 -5.70 10.68 6.43
N VAL A 5 -4.66 11.43 6.78
CA VAL A 5 -3.92 12.26 5.81
C VAL A 5 -3.29 11.41 4.71
N ALA A 6 -2.69 10.27 5.06
CA ALA A 6 -2.04 9.38 4.09
C ALA A 6 -3.05 8.83 3.06
N VAL A 7 -4.23 8.40 3.51
CA VAL A 7 -5.28 7.88 2.62
C VAL A 7 -5.88 9.00 1.77
N GLU A 8 -6.22 10.14 2.38
CA GLU A 8 -6.81 11.29 1.68
C GLU A 8 -5.87 11.83 0.58
N GLU A 9 -4.59 12.07 0.91
CA GLU A 9 -3.63 12.59 -0.05
C GLU A 9 -3.28 11.58 -1.15
N TRP A 10 -3.15 10.30 -0.81
CA TRP A 10 -2.85 9.26 -1.79
C TRP A 10 -3.96 9.14 -2.83
N ILE A 11 -5.22 9.00 -2.39
CA ILE A 11 -6.37 8.87 -3.29
C ILE A 11 -6.54 10.14 -4.14
N THR A 12 -6.31 11.32 -3.55
CA THR A 12 -6.42 12.60 -4.27
C THR A 12 -5.38 12.72 -5.39
N ARG A 13 -4.13 12.27 -5.17
CA ARG A 13 -3.03 12.41 -6.14
C ARG A 13 -2.88 11.21 -7.08
N ILE A 14 -3.24 10.03 -6.62
CA ILE A 14 -3.09 8.74 -7.31
C ILE A 14 -4.44 8.01 -7.21
N PRO A 15 -5.45 8.45 -7.98
CA PRO A 15 -6.82 7.92 -7.89
C PRO A 15 -6.94 6.51 -8.48
N GLU A 16 -6.10 6.18 -9.46
CA GLU A 16 -6.10 4.88 -10.12
C GLU A 16 -4.74 4.20 -9.94
N PHE A 17 -4.75 3.07 -9.24
CA PHE A 17 -3.57 2.24 -9.02
C PHE A 17 -4.00 0.79 -8.80
N SER A 18 -3.08 -0.14 -9.03
CA SER A 18 -3.29 -1.55 -8.75
C SER A 18 -2.04 -2.21 -8.19
N VAL A 19 -2.22 -3.33 -7.49
CA VAL A 19 -1.09 -4.18 -7.09
C VAL A 19 -0.50 -4.79 -8.36
N THR A 20 0.82 -4.68 -8.52
CA THR A 20 1.51 -5.10 -9.76
C THR A 20 1.43 -6.62 -9.94
N ASP A 21 1.79 -7.37 -8.90
CA ASP A 21 1.68 -8.82 -8.83
C ASP A 21 1.42 -9.20 -7.36
N PRO A 22 0.29 -9.86 -7.04
CA PRO A 22 0.00 -10.31 -5.69
C PRO A 22 1.08 -11.22 -5.08
N ALA A 23 1.83 -11.98 -5.89
CA ALA A 23 2.89 -12.87 -5.41
C ALA A 23 4.12 -12.10 -4.87
N LEU A 24 4.27 -10.82 -5.23
CA LEU A 24 5.37 -9.97 -4.75
C LEU A 24 5.07 -9.26 -3.43
N VAL A 25 3.85 -9.41 -2.90
CA VAL A 25 3.50 -8.87 -1.58
C VAL A 25 4.18 -9.72 -0.52
N THR A 26 4.99 -9.08 0.32
CA THR A 26 5.69 -9.74 1.43
C THR A 26 5.09 -9.31 2.76
N TRP A 27 5.08 -10.20 3.75
CA TRP A 27 4.45 -9.98 5.05
C TRP A 27 5.45 -10.08 6.19
N ALA A 28 5.21 -9.33 7.26
CA ALA A 28 5.99 -9.49 8.48
C ALA A 28 5.64 -10.82 9.16
N GLY A 29 6.64 -11.63 9.51
CA GLY A 29 6.45 -12.84 10.34
C GLY A 29 6.54 -12.61 11.86
N GLY A 30 6.72 -11.35 12.29
CA GLY A 30 6.90 -10.98 13.70
C GLY A 30 5.64 -10.40 14.36
N GLN A 31 5.81 -9.77 15.52
CA GLN A 31 4.67 -9.23 16.31
C GLN A 31 3.98 -8.03 15.68
N VAL A 32 4.69 -7.24 14.88
CA VAL A 32 4.10 -6.12 14.13
C VAL A 32 3.41 -6.66 12.89
N ARG A 33 2.09 -6.51 12.84
CA ARG A 33 1.26 -6.98 11.72
C ARG A 33 1.34 -6.02 10.54
N GLY A 34 1.39 -6.59 9.33
CA GLY A 34 1.29 -5.85 8.08
C GLY A 34 2.25 -6.34 6.98
N PRO A 35 2.06 -5.86 5.74
CA PRO A 35 2.98 -6.13 4.65
C PRO A 35 4.31 -5.39 4.85
N ARG A 36 5.40 -5.98 4.38
CA ARG A 36 6.74 -5.38 4.29
C ARG A 36 6.97 -4.71 2.94
N SER A 37 6.32 -5.22 1.90
CA SER A 37 6.31 -4.63 0.56
C SER A 37 4.97 -4.89 -0.09
N VAL A 38 4.42 -3.86 -0.75
CA VAL A 38 3.24 -3.95 -1.61
C VAL A 38 3.56 -3.17 -2.90
N PRO A 39 4.12 -3.82 -3.93
CA PRO A 39 4.43 -3.14 -5.18
C PRO A 39 3.15 -2.74 -5.90
N VAL A 40 2.95 -1.45 -6.11
CA VAL A 40 1.81 -0.89 -6.86
C VAL A 40 2.27 -0.23 -8.15
N ARG A 41 1.41 -0.27 -9.15
CA ARG A 41 1.54 0.51 -10.39
C ARG A 41 0.44 1.56 -10.45
N ILE A 42 0.78 2.74 -10.97
CA ILE A 42 -0.19 3.78 -11.29
C ILE A 42 -0.80 3.43 -12.65
N LEU A 43 -2.11 3.63 -12.80
CA LEU A 43 -2.87 3.38 -14.03
C LEU A 43 -3.02 4.65 -14.86
#